data_AF-A0A923PY30-F1
#
_entry.id   AF-A0A923PY30-F1
#
_cell.length_a   1.000
_cell.length_b   1.000
_cell.length_c   1.000
_cell.angle_alpha   90.00
_cell.angle_beta   90.00
_cell.angle_gamma   90.00
#
_symmetry.space_group_name_H-M   'P 1'
#
loop_
_entity.id
_entity.type
_entity.pdbx_description
1 polymer ?
#
loop_
_entity_poly.entity_id
_entity_poly.type
_entity_poly.pdbx_seq_one_letter_code
_entity_poly.pdbx_strand_id
1 'polypeptide(L)'
;MPRKAKSADTAQSEAVETVLEGQPPVTVEGAEGAPAAPGSINEKIRQLIRHSKEQGYLTFDDINEALPESVENQEEIDNVLSILQNLEIEILEPDQVEDFKARQEEAEEEESRTSQNDILDDPVRMYLKQMGQVPLLTREQEVEISKRIENAEAKAMEALFVASAVGAHIGSLGAKLLTREERFDRIVIDKRIESREAYFKGLEKLVELTQKSEAGTAEAWDEYQKARTEVDKKRILAKFKKRENVLRATFGKFFFKLKVYEEYLEALKPTLEEIETLLAQLDRAKHPKTKKDAAIDTKAIHIRLKQIEAAQRIIPAEMLAVVAQSNVHIREAHQAKTEMVEANLRLVISIAKKYTNRGLSFLDLIQEGNMGLMKAVEKFEYRRGYKFSTYATWWIRQAITRSIADQARTIRIPVHMIETLNKVMQVQKQLLQEFGHEPTPEEVADEMNLPVERVQQIMKMAQQPISLQSPVGDGDDTSFGDFIEDKSAENPYDMTAYSLLREKIIDVLDTLTERERRVLSLRFGLVDGYSRTLEEVGKQFKVTRERIRQIEAKALRKMRHPTRIRQLHGFFDAEQIDNAQNLLKVAATARLPGLPGGPAMPGYSPVIPGPKSS
;
A
#
# COMPACT_ATOMS: atom_id res chain seq x y z
N MET A 1 -22.41 16.43 27.51
CA MET A 1 -22.29 17.77 28.11
C MET A 1 -20.81 18.15 28.13
N PRO A 2 -20.24 18.74 27.07
CA PRO A 2 -18.95 19.38 27.17
C PRO A 2 -19.13 20.81 27.70
N ARG A 3 -18.25 21.24 28.61
CA ARG A 3 -18.17 22.62 29.13
C ARG A 3 -17.85 23.55 27.95
N LYS A 4 -18.74 24.51 27.66
CA LYS A 4 -18.45 25.62 26.75
C LYS A 4 -17.27 26.42 27.30
N ALA A 5 -16.25 26.62 26.49
CA ALA A 5 -15.20 27.59 26.75
C ALA A 5 -15.82 28.99 26.83
N LYS A 6 -15.37 29.82 27.78
CA LYS A 6 -15.73 31.24 27.84
C LYS A 6 -15.28 31.91 26.55
N SER A 7 -16.20 32.56 25.83
CA SER A 7 -15.92 33.31 24.60
C SER A 7 -15.07 34.55 24.92
N ALA A 8 -14.23 34.96 23.95
CA ALA A 8 -13.34 36.11 24.04
C ALA A 8 -14.10 37.42 24.39
N ASP A 9 -15.37 37.54 24.02
CA ASP A 9 -16.24 38.68 24.35
C ASP A 9 -16.38 38.96 25.85
N THR A 10 -16.37 37.91 26.69
CA THR A 10 -16.47 38.06 28.15
C THR A 10 -15.19 38.61 28.78
N ALA A 11 -14.03 38.45 28.12
CA ALA A 11 -12.75 38.95 28.63
C ALA A 11 -12.57 40.45 28.32
N GLN A 12 -13.08 40.91 27.18
CA GLN A 12 -13.08 42.33 26.82
C GLN A 12 -14.07 43.16 27.66
N SER A 13 -15.19 42.58 28.13
CA SER A 13 -16.10 43.28 29.05
C SER A 13 -15.49 43.57 30.42
N GLU A 14 -14.74 42.61 30.98
CA GLU A 14 -14.04 42.79 32.27
C GLU A 14 -12.87 43.80 32.14
N ALA A 15 -12.19 43.84 30.99
CA ALA A 15 -11.11 44.80 30.72
C ALA A 15 -11.60 46.26 30.58
N VAL A 16 -12.81 46.49 30.06
CA VAL A 16 -13.36 47.84 29.88
C VAL A 16 -13.99 48.38 31.17
N GLU A 17 -14.65 47.53 31.98
CA GLU A 17 -15.12 47.95 33.32
C GLU A 17 -13.96 48.30 34.25
N THR A 18 -12.85 47.57 34.19
CA THR A 18 -11.66 47.84 35.01
C THR A 18 -10.91 49.12 34.61
N VAL A 19 -10.94 49.51 33.34
CA VAL A 19 -10.37 50.80 32.87
C VAL A 19 -11.25 51.99 33.28
N LEU A 20 -12.58 51.81 33.33
CA LEU A 20 -13.53 52.83 33.77
C LEU A 20 -13.58 53.03 35.31
N GLU A 21 -13.27 52.01 36.11
CA GLU A 21 -13.17 52.13 37.57
C GLU A 21 -11.82 52.71 38.04
N GLY A 22 -10.78 52.66 37.20
CA GLY A 22 -9.40 53.01 37.57
C GLY A 22 -8.98 54.47 37.39
N GLN A 23 -9.82 55.33 36.79
CA GLN A 23 -9.50 56.75 36.63
C GLN A 23 -10.16 57.60 37.73
N PRO A 24 -9.40 58.37 38.53
CA PRO A 24 -10.01 59.33 39.44
C PRO A 24 -10.70 60.44 38.62
N PRO A 25 -11.82 61.02 39.11
CA PRO A 25 -12.44 62.14 38.43
C PRO A 25 -11.44 63.31 38.38
N VAL A 26 -11.37 63.98 37.22
CA VAL A 26 -10.65 65.25 37.11
C VAL A 26 -11.34 66.25 38.03
N THR A 27 -10.77 66.45 39.22
CA THR A 27 -11.21 67.46 40.17
C THR A 27 -10.81 68.83 39.62
N VAL A 28 -11.77 69.61 39.14
CA VAL A 28 -11.62 71.06 39.06
C VAL A 28 -11.74 71.59 40.49
N GLU A 29 -10.74 72.34 40.96
CA GLU A 29 -10.71 72.89 42.30
C GLU A 29 -11.95 73.77 42.56
N GLY A 30 -12.74 73.39 43.58
CA GLY A 30 -13.70 74.26 44.25
C GLY A 30 -15.18 73.89 44.09
N ALA A 31 -15.64 72.85 44.81
CA ALA A 31 -16.94 72.78 45.51
C ALA A 31 -17.17 71.36 46.06
N GLU A 32 -17.52 71.27 47.35
CA GLU A 32 -17.83 70.02 48.04
C GLU A 32 -19.16 69.38 47.57
N GLY A 33 -19.14 68.04 47.38
CA GLY A 33 -20.24 67.10 47.65
C GLY A 33 -21.63 67.34 47.06
N ALA A 34 -21.94 66.69 45.92
CA ALA A 34 -23.29 66.31 45.52
C ALA A 34 -23.28 65.06 44.59
N PRO A 35 -24.28 64.15 44.66
CA PRO A 35 -24.36 63.00 43.78
C PRO A 35 -24.62 63.42 42.32
N ALA A 36 -23.99 62.72 41.38
CA ALA A 36 -24.05 63.01 39.94
C ALA A 36 -25.49 63.16 39.42
N ALA A 37 -25.74 64.27 38.73
CA ALA A 37 -27.01 64.56 38.07
C ALA A 37 -27.28 63.55 36.92
N PRO A 38 -28.56 63.22 36.64
CA PRO A 38 -28.93 62.35 35.53
C PRO A 38 -28.69 63.10 34.22
N GLY A 39 -27.72 62.63 33.42
CA GLY A 39 -27.32 63.27 32.16
C GLY A 39 -25.81 63.39 31.89
N SER A 40 -24.95 62.67 32.63
CA SER A 40 -23.49 62.78 32.43
C SER A 40 -23.01 62.08 31.15
N ILE A 41 -22.00 62.68 30.50
CA ILE A 41 -21.33 62.23 29.26
C ILE A 41 -20.92 60.74 29.32
N ASN A 42 -20.53 60.23 30.48
CA ASN A 42 -20.12 58.84 30.68
C ASN A 42 -21.24 57.81 30.47
N GLU A 43 -22.50 58.16 30.75
CA GLU A 43 -23.62 57.24 30.55
C GLU A 43 -23.98 57.12 29.06
N LYS A 44 -23.81 58.21 28.31
CA LYS A 44 -23.99 58.25 26.86
C LYS A 44 -22.90 57.48 26.12
N ILE A 45 -21.64 57.58 26.57
CA ILE A 45 -20.53 56.75 26.05
C ILE A 45 -20.81 55.26 26.27
N ARG A 46 -21.37 54.86 27.42
CA ARG A 46 -21.77 53.47 27.67
C ARG A 46 -22.89 53.00 26.73
N GLN A 47 -23.83 53.87 26.40
CA GLN A 47 -24.89 53.56 25.42
C GLN A 47 -24.32 53.38 24.00
N LEU A 48 -23.39 54.23 23.58
CA LEU A 48 -22.69 54.11 22.30
C LEU A 48 -21.88 52.81 22.21
N ILE A 49 -21.14 52.45 23.26
CA ILE A 49 -20.38 51.18 23.32
C ILE A 49 -21.33 49.97 23.23
N ARG A 50 -22.51 50.01 23.86
CA ARG A 50 -23.50 48.93 23.76
C ARG A 50 -24.07 48.82 22.35
N HIS A 51 -24.33 49.96 21.70
CA HIS A 51 -24.84 49.99 20.33
C HIS A 51 -23.81 49.45 19.32
N SER A 52 -22.54 49.84 19.48
CA SER A 52 -21.42 49.29 18.70
C SER A 52 -21.28 47.77 18.87
N LYS A 53 -21.48 47.22 20.07
CA LYS A 53 -21.41 45.76 20.29
C LYS A 53 -22.55 44.98 19.62
N GLU A 54 -23.71 45.60 19.41
CA GLU A 54 -24.86 44.96 18.76
C GLU A 54 -24.76 45.00 17.22
N GLN A 55 -24.19 46.07 16.67
CA GLN A 55 -24.09 46.28 15.22
C GLN A 55 -22.71 45.99 14.62
N GLY A 56 -21.66 45.94 15.44
CA GLY A 56 -20.27 45.77 15.03
C GLY A 56 -19.60 47.03 14.47
N TYR A 57 -20.34 48.11 14.25
CA TYR A 57 -19.87 49.42 13.78
C TYR A 57 -20.67 50.54 14.44
N LEU A 58 -20.24 51.80 14.26
CA LEU A 58 -20.97 52.96 14.75
C LEU A 58 -20.90 54.10 13.73
N THR A 59 -22.00 54.83 13.46
CA THR A 59 -21.97 55.90 12.45
C THR A 59 -21.75 57.28 13.06
N PHE A 60 -21.23 58.23 12.29
CA PHE A 60 -21.08 59.62 12.75
C PHE A 60 -22.42 60.26 13.15
N ASP A 61 -23.52 59.86 12.52
CA ASP A 61 -24.86 60.33 12.87
C ASP A 61 -25.30 59.80 14.23
N ASP A 62 -24.99 58.54 14.57
CA ASP A 62 -25.29 57.94 15.87
C ASP A 62 -24.53 58.63 17.01
N ILE A 63 -23.28 59.05 16.76
CA ILE A 63 -22.45 59.80 17.72
C ILE A 63 -23.05 61.18 17.97
N ASN A 64 -23.46 61.87 16.88
CA ASN A 64 -24.03 63.21 16.95
C ASN A 64 -25.43 63.21 17.59
N GLU A 65 -26.25 62.19 17.34
CA GLU A 65 -27.58 62.02 17.94
C GLU A 65 -27.51 61.67 19.45
N ALA A 66 -26.49 60.91 19.87
CA ALA A 66 -26.28 60.64 21.29
C ALA A 66 -25.75 61.86 22.07
N LEU A 67 -25.11 62.82 21.40
CA LEU A 67 -24.46 63.99 22.01
C LEU A 67 -25.03 65.38 21.60
N PRO A 68 -26.36 65.66 21.61
CA PRO A 68 -26.87 66.89 20.97
C PRO A 68 -26.89 68.15 21.84
N GLU A 69 -26.79 68.06 23.18
CA GLU A 69 -27.09 69.20 24.07
C GLU A 69 -26.07 69.47 25.19
N SER A 70 -24.99 68.68 25.29
CA SER A 70 -24.06 68.77 26.42
C SER A 70 -22.61 69.11 26.04
N VAL A 71 -22.33 69.34 24.76
CA VAL A 71 -20.95 69.53 24.26
C VAL A 71 -20.91 70.73 23.31
N GLU A 72 -20.56 71.90 23.83
CA GLU A 72 -20.25 73.08 23.00
C GLU A 72 -18.76 73.10 22.57
N ASN A 73 -17.92 72.22 23.14
CA ASN A 73 -16.49 72.16 22.90
C ASN A 73 -16.11 71.04 21.92
N GLN A 74 -15.54 71.40 20.77
CA GLN A 74 -14.98 70.47 19.78
C GLN A 74 -13.99 69.46 20.39
N GLU A 75 -13.22 69.90 21.40
CA GLU A 75 -12.21 69.08 22.09
C GLU A 75 -12.80 67.87 22.85
N GLU A 76 -14.03 67.98 23.35
CA GLU A 76 -14.68 66.88 24.06
C GLU A 76 -15.19 65.80 23.11
N ILE A 77 -15.66 66.19 21.92
CA ILE A 77 -16.04 65.25 20.85
C ILE A 77 -14.80 64.50 20.36
N ASP A 78 -13.68 65.21 20.16
CA ASP A 78 -12.41 64.61 19.76
C ASP A 78 -11.89 63.62 20.82
N ASN A 79 -12.07 63.94 22.11
CA ASN A 79 -11.76 63.01 23.20
C ASN A 79 -12.64 61.75 23.15
N VAL A 80 -13.95 61.87 22.91
CA VAL A 80 -14.84 60.71 22.77
C VAL A 80 -14.47 59.86 21.55
N LEU A 81 -14.16 60.49 20.41
CA LEU A 81 -13.69 59.79 19.21
C LEU A 81 -12.36 59.05 19.46
N SER A 82 -11.42 59.66 20.20
CA SER A 82 -10.17 59.01 20.57
C SER A 82 -10.36 57.80 21.49
N ILE A 83 -11.35 57.86 22.41
CA ILE A 83 -11.68 56.75 23.30
C ILE A 83 -12.32 55.60 22.51
N LEU A 84 -13.21 55.91 21.56
CA LEU A 84 -13.83 54.90 20.69
C LEU A 84 -12.80 54.24 19.74
N GLN A 85 -11.86 55.02 19.20
CA GLN A 85 -10.75 54.48 18.39
C GLN A 85 -9.80 53.59 19.20
N ASN A 86 -9.49 53.96 20.45
CA ASN A 86 -8.66 53.14 21.34
C ASN A 86 -9.36 51.83 21.76
N LEU A 87 -10.68 51.77 21.66
CA LEU A 87 -11.48 50.56 21.90
C LEU A 87 -11.69 49.73 20.61
N GLU A 88 -10.97 50.05 19.52
CA GLU A 88 -11.02 49.36 18.22
C GLU A 88 -12.43 49.34 17.60
N ILE A 89 -13.28 50.32 17.90
CA ILE A 89 -14.61 50.46 17.30
C ILE A 89 -14.47 51.20 15.95
N GLU A 90 -14.84 50.55 14.86
CA GLU A 90 -14.84 51.17 13.53
C GLU A 90 -16.01 52.16 13.40
N ILE A 91 -15.66 53.43 13.13
CA ILE A 91 -16.61 54.51 12.88
C ILE A 91 -16.76 54.68 11.37
N LEU A 92 -17.98 54.50 10.86
CA LEU A 92 -18.27 54.50 9.43
C LEU A 92 -19.10 55.73 9.03
N GLU A 93 -18.87 56.23 7.82
CA GLU A 93 -19.77 57.18 7.18
C GLU A 93 -21.03 56.44 6.64
N PRO A 94 -22.21 57.10 6.53
CA PRO A 94 -23.48 56.43 6.20
C PRO A 94 -23.46 55.65 4.88
N ASP A 95 -22.65 56.08 3.93
CA ASP A 95 -22.39 55.47 2.62
C ASP A 95 -21.45 54.26 2.67
N GLN A 96 -20.64 54.13 3.72
CA GLN A 96 -19.69 53.02 3.93
C GLN A 96 -20.30 51.84 4.71
N VAL A 97 -21.50 52.04 5.28
CA VAL A 97 -22.22 51.00 6.05
C VAL A 97 -22.66 49.83 5.18
N GLU A 98 -23.09 50.08 3.94
CA GLU A 98 -23.51 49.00 3.02
C GLU A 98 -22.31 48.13 2.60
N ASP A 99 -21.16 48.75 2.32
CA ASP A 99 -19.92 48.05 1.98
C ASP A 99 -19.38 47.22 3.14
N PHE A 100 -19.49 47.71 4.38
CA PHE A 100 -19.06 46.97 5.58
C PHE A 100 -19.95 45.76 5.85
N LYS A 101 -21.28 45.90 5.70
CA LYS A 101 -22.21 44.78 5.80
C LYS A 101 -21.96 43.72 4.73
N ALA A 102 -21.71 44.15 3.48
CA ALA A 102 -21.38 43.23 2.40
C ALA A 102 -20.07 42.47 2.67
N ARG A 103 -19.04 43.12 3.23
CA ARG A 103 -17.78 42.44 3.61
C ARG A 103 -17.95 41.49 4.78
N GLN A 104 -18.76 41.82 5.78
CA GLN A 104 -19.09 40.88 6.87
C GLN A 104 -19.86 39.67 6.33
N GLU A 105 -20.85 39.88 5.48
CA GLU A 105 -21.64 38.80 4.89
C GLU A 105 -20.77 37.93 3.97
N GLU A 106 -19.86 38.53 3.19
CA GLU A 106 -18.87 37.81 2.36
C GLU A 106 -17.85 37.04 3.23
N ALA A 107 -17.38 37.60 4.35
CA ALA A 107 -16.49 36.92 5.29
C ALA A 107 -17.19 35.75 6.01
N GLU A 108 -18.44 35.92 6.45
CA GLU A 108 -19.25 34.84 7.03
C GLU A 108 -19.56 33.76 5.98
N GLU A 109 -19.81 34.14 4.73
CA GLU A 109 -19.96 33.19 3.62
C GLU A 109 -18.64 32.44 3.34
N GLU A 110 -17.49 33.11 3.32
CA GLU A 110 -16.18 32.47 3.16
C GLU A 110 -15.83 31.54 4.34
N GLU A 111 -16.14 31.93 5.58
CA GLU A 111 -15.93 31.10 6.77
C GLU A 111 -16.85 29.86 6.78
N SER A 112 -18.09 30.02 6.28
CA SER A 112 -19.01 28.89 6.05
C SER A 112 -18.55 27.97 4.91
N ARG A 113 -17.97 28.52 3.84
CA ARG A 113 -17.44 27.74 2.69
C ARG A 113 -16.15 27.02 3.06
N THR A 114 -15.24 27.65 3.79
CA THR A 114 -14.00 27.04 4.30
C THR A 114 -14.30 25.94 5.30
N SER A 115 -15.22 26.14 6.24
CA SER A 115 -15.64 25.07 7.17
C SER A 115 -16.35 23.90 6.47
N GLN A 116 -17.09 24.16 5.39
CA GLN A 116 -17.66 23.11 4.54
C GLN A 116 -16.58 22.36 3.73
N ASN A 117 -15.54 23.07 3.25
CA ASN A 117 -14.41 22.51 2.51
C ASN A 117 -13.47 21.70 3.41
N ASP A 118 -13.22 22.13 4.65
CA ASP A 118 -12.45 21.37 5.66
C ASP A 118 -13.11 20.03 6.02
N ILE A 119 -14.43 19.90 5.86
CA ILE A 119 -15.15 18.63 6.02
C ILE A 119 -14.95 17.71 4.79
N LEU A 120 -14.69 18.27 3.62
CA LEU A 120 -14.41 17.54 2.38
C LEU A 120 -12.93 17.14 2.26
N ASP A 121 -12.02 17.89 2.87
CA ASP A 121 -10.56 17.71 2.73
C ASP A 121 -9.95 16.62 3.62
N ASP A 122 -10.67 16.12 4.65
CA ASP A 122 -10.24 14.94 5.43
C ASP A 122 -10.92 13.65 4.96
N PRO A 123 -10.22 12.78 4.20
CA PRO A 123 -10.77 11.51 3.75
C PRO A 123 -11.19 10.58 4.90
N VAL A 124 -10.56 10.72 6.08
CA VAL A 124 -10.93 9.94 7.28
C VAL A 124 -12.32 10.34 7.73
N ARG A 125 -12.60 11.65 7.83
CA ARG A 125 -13.90 12.18 8.25
C ARG A 125 -15.01 11.82 7.25
N MET A 126 -14.73 11.92 5.95
CA MET A 126 -15.65 11.50 4.90
C MET A 126 -16.01 10.01 5.04
N TYR A 127 -15.00 9.15 5.22
CA TYR A 127 -15.20 7.72 5.41
C TYR A 127 -16.00 7.39 6.67
N LEU A 128 -15.71 8.04 7.81
CA LEU A 128 -16.45 7.86 9.05
C LEU A 128 -17.92 8.27 8.92
N LYS A 129 -18.20 9.35 8.18
CA LYS A 129 -19.56 9.83 7.90
C LYS A 129 -20.35 8.83 7.06
N GLN A 130 -19.77 8.33 5.95
CA GLN A 130 -20.41 7.34 5.08
C GLN A 130 -20.71 6.03 5.82
N MET A 131 -19.71 5.50 6.53
CA MET A 131 -19.88 4.29 7.34
C MET A 131 -20.92 4.49 8.46
N GLY A 132 -21.01 5.71 9.01
CA GLY A 132 -21.98 6.08 10.03
C GLY A 132 -23.45 5.88 9.62
N GLN A 133 -23.75 5.90 8.32
CA GLN A 133 -25.11 5.78 7.78
C GLN A 133 -25.68 4.37 7.87
N VAL A 134 -24.83 3.34 7.83
CA VAL A 134 -25.26 1.93 7.84
C VAL A 134 -25.56 1.48 9.28
N PRO A 135 -26.75 0.97 9.62
CA PRO A 135 -27.06 0.52 10.98
C PRO A 135 -26.24 -0.69 11.41
N LEU A 136 -26.09 -0.89 12.72
CA LEU A 136 -25.46 -2.09 13.28
C LEU A 136 -26.41 -3.29 13.18
N LEU A 137 -25.86 -4.46 12.87
CA LEU A 137 -26.64 -5.71 12.82
C LEU A 137 -26.80 -6.33 14.20
N THR A 138 -27.96 -6.95 14.42
CA THR A 138 -28.18 -7.87 15.54
C THR A 138 -27.65 -9.27 15.18
N ARG A 139 -27.45 -10.13 16.20
CA ARG A 139 -27.02 -11.52 15.98
C ARG A 139 -27.99 -12.30 15.08
N GLU A 140 -29.29 -12.04 15.18
CA GLU A 140 -30.31 -12.70 14.37
C GLU A 140 -30.18 -12.28 12.90
N GLN A 141 -29.96 -10.98 12.65
CA GLN A 141 -29.73 -10.45 11.31
C GLN A 141 -28.41 -10.96 10.71
N GLU A 142 -27.34 -11.10 11.51
CA GLU A 142 -26.08 -11.73 11.05
C GLU A 142 -26.32 -13.16 10.53
N VAL A 143 -27.13 -13.93 11.26
CA VAL A 143 -27.49 -15.30 10.88
C VAL A 143 -28.39 -15.32 9.64
N GLU A 144 -29.34 -14.39 9.54
CA GLU A 144 -30.23 -14.25 8.38
C GLU A 144 -29.45 -13.91 7.11
N ILE A 145 -28.55 -12.93 7.17
CA ILE A 145 -27.68 -12.57 6.04
C ILE A 145 -26.78 -13.75 5.66
N SER A 146 -26.20 -14.45 6.64
CA SER A 146 -25.40 -15.65 6.37
C SER A 146 -26.19 -16.76 5.67
N LYS A 147 -27.45 -16.98 6.07
CA LYS A 147 -28.35 -17.92 5.39
C LYS A 147 -28.69 -17.45 3.98
N ARG A 148 -28.92 -16.14 3.79
CA ARG A 148 -29.20 -15.55 2.47
C ARG A 148 -28.01 -15.73 1.53
N ILE A 149 -26.79 -15.55 2.01
CA ILE A 149 -25.55 -15.84 1.26
C ILE A 149 -25.50 -17.33 0.87
N GLU A 150 -25.62 -18.26 1.84
CA GLU A 150 -25.59 -19.71 1.54
C GLU A 150 -26.67 -20.12 0.52
N ASN A 151 -27.89 -19.59 0.67
CA ASN A 151 -29.00 -19.88 -0.22
C ASN A 151 -28.80 -19.32 -1.63
N ALA A 152 -28.28 -18.09 -1.75
CA ALA A 152 -28.00 -17.47 -3.04
C ALA A 152 -26.87 -18.20 -3.77
N GLU A 153 -25.80 -18.57 -3.06
CA GLU A 153 -24.71 -19.38 -3.64
C GLU A 153 -25.21 -20.76 -4.08
N ALA A 154 -26.06 -21.42 -3.27
CA ALA A 154 -26.65 -22.71 -3.63
C ALA A 154 -27.55 -22.62 -4.87
N LYS A 155 -28.41 -21.59 -4.96
CA LYS A 155 -29.27 -21.34 -6.13
C LYS A 155 -28.46 -21.00 -7.38
N ALA A 156 -27.40 -20.20 -7.25
CA ALA A 156 -26.50 -19.88 -8.35
C ALA A 156 -25.85 -21.14 -8.93
N MET A 157 -25.37 -22.04 -8.05
CA MET A 157 -24.81 -23.32 -8.44
C MET A 157 -25.88 -24.24 -9.05
N GLU A 158 -27.06 -24.34 -8.45
CA GLU A 158 -28.16 -25.17 -8.97
C GLU A 158 -28.58 -24.73 -10.38
N ALA A 159 -28.73 -23.42 -10.61
CA ALA A 159 -29.03 -22.86 -11.91
C ALA A 159 -27.92 -23.19 -12.93
N LEU A 160 -26.66 -22.98 -12.56
CA LEU A 160 -25.52 -23.26 -13.44
C LEU A 160 -25.38 -24.75 -13.78
N PHE A 161 -25.62 -25.63 -12.79
CA PHE A 161 -25.54 -27.08 -12.94
C PHE A 161 -26.64 -27.66 -13.83
N VAL A 162 -27.64 -26.87 -14.21
CA VAL A 162 -28.56 -27.24 -15.28
C VAL A 162 -27.81 -27.47 -16.59
N ALA A 163 -26.80 -26.65 -16.89
CA ALA A 163 -26.02 -26.77 -18.10
C ALA A 163 -25.01 -27.93 -18.01
N SER A 164 -25.23 -28.99 -18.80
CA SER A 164 -24.29 -30.12 -18.93
C SER A 164 -22.87 -29.71 -19.37
N ALA A 165 -22.73 -28.57 -20.06
CA ALA A 165 -21.46 -27.98 -20.51
C ALA A 165 -20.44 -27.79 -19.38
N VAL A 166 -20.92 -27.46 -18.18
CA VAL A 166 -20.06 -27.17 -17.02
C VAL A 166 -19.31 -28.41 -16.55
N GLY A 167 -19.84 -29.60 -16.83
CA GLY A 167 -19.22 -30.87 -16.43
C GLY A 167 -17.82 -31.07 -17.01
N ALA A 168 -17.59 -30.62 -18.25
CA ALA A 168 -16.25 -30.69 -18.87
C ALA A 168 -15.25 -29.80 -18.12
N HIS A 169 -15.67 -28.59 -17.73
CA HIS A 169 -14.84 -27.68 -16.96
C HIS A 169 -14.54 -28.23 -15.55
N ILE A 170 -15.56 -28.73 -14.84
CA ILE A 170 -15.42 -29.33 -13.50
C ILE A 170 -14.46 -30.53 -13.54
N GLY A 171 -14.63 -31.44 -14.50
CA GLY A 171 -13.79 -32.63 -14.66
C GLY A 171 -12.34 -32.28 -15.00
N SER A 172 -12.12 -31.26 -15.85
CA SER A 172 -10.79 -30.74 -16.18
C SER A 172 -10.13 -30.10 -14.96
N LEU A 173 -10.87 -29.27 -14.21
CA LEU A 173 -10.34 -28.61 -13.02
C LEU A 173 -10.01 -29.61 -11.91
N GLY A 174 -10.84 -30.64 -11.74
CA GLY A 174 -10.54 -31.75 -10.84
C GLY A 174 -9.27 -32.49 -11.22
N ALA A 175 -9.02 -32.72 -12.51
CA ALA A 175 -7.77 -33.31 -12.98
C ALA A 175 -6.55 -32.40 -12.72
N LYS A 176 -6.67 -31.09 -12.95
CA LYS A 176 -5.61 -30.10 -12.64
C LYS A 176 -5.27 -30.02 -11.15
N LEU A 177 -6.26 -30.22 -10.28
CA LEU A 177 -6.05 -30.33 -8.84
C LEU A 177 -5.23 -31.58 -8.48
N LEU A 178 -5.44 -32.70 -9.18
CA LEU A 178 -4.65 -33.94 -8.98
C LEU A 178 -3.21 -33.78 -9.48
N THR A 179 -3.01 -33.13 -10.63
CA THR A 179 -1.66 -32.88 -11.19
C THR A 179 -0.90 -31.77 -10.47
N ARG A 180 -1.52 -31.09 -9.49
CA ARG A 180 -0.98 -29.95 -8.72
C ARG A 180 -0.65 -28.71 -9.57
N GLU A 181 -1.21 -28.62 -10.77
CA GLU A 181 -1.18 -27.36 -11.55
C GLU A 181 -1.95 -26.26 -10.82
N GLU A 182 -3.00 -26.66 -10.09
CA GLU A 182 -3.88 -25.75 -9.38
C GLU A 182 -3.85 -25.92 -7.87
N ARG A 183 -3.96 -24.80 -7.14
CA ARG A 183 -3.90 -24.79 -5.68
C ARG A 183 -5.26 -25.12 -5.07
N PHE A 184 -5.28 -26.12 -4.18
CA PHE A 184 -6.47 -26.52 -3.41
C PHE A 184 -7.20 -25.33 -2.76
N ASP A 185 -6.47 -24.48 -2.03
CA ASP A 185 -7.05 -23.34 -1.32
C ASP A 185 -7.69 -22.28 -2.24
N ARG A 186 -7.35 -22.27 -3.54
CA ARG A 186 -7.96 -21.34 -4.51
C ARG A 186 -9.34 -21.84 -4.92
N ILE A 187 -9.45 -23.13 -5.20
CA ILE A 187 -10.61 -23.73 -5.89
C ILE A 187 -11.63 -24.32 -4.93
N VAL A 188 -11.18 -25.01 -3.87
CA VAL A 188 -12.04 -25.87 -3.05
C VAL A 188 -12.48 -25.15 -1.77
N ILE A 189 -13.73 -25.37 -1.36
CA ILE A 189 -14.29 -24.92 -0.08
C ILE A 189 -13.81 -25.87 1.02
N ASP A 190 -12.75 -25.48 1.72
CA ASP A 190 -12.13 -26.26 2.81
C ASP A 190 -13.15 -26.64 3.91
N LYS A 191 -14.14 -25.75 4.18
CA LYS A 191 -15.16 -25.95 5.22
C LYS A 191 -16.03 -27.19 5.07
N ARG A 192 -16.19 -27.70 3.85
CA ARG A 192 -17.06 -28.85 3.54
C ARG A 192 -16.31 -30.18 3.63
N ILE A 193 -15.02 -30.14 3.93
CA ILE A 193 -14.11 -31.28 3.89
C ILE A 193 -13.57 -31.55 5.29
N GLU A 194 -13.60 -32.81 5.70
CA GLU A 194 -13.08 -33.24 7.02
C GLU A 194 -11.55 -33.34 7.02
N SER A 195 -10.97 -33.93 5.97
CA SER A 195 -9.52 -34.09 5.81
C SER A 195 -9.13 -33.93 4.34
N ARG A 196 -8.05 -33.18 4.12
CA ARG A 196 -7.47 -32.98 2.77
C ARG A 196 -7.03 -34.30 2.16
N GLU A 197 -6.41 -35.19 2.93
CA GLU A 197 -5.98 -36.51 2.43
C GLU A 197 -7.16 -37.38 2.01
N ALA A 198 -8.22 -37.41 2.83
CA ALA A 198 -9.44 -38.15 2.51
C ALA A 198 -10.12 -37.59 1.25
N TYR A 199 -10.13 -36.26 1.09
CA TYR A 199 -10.65 -35.61 -0.10
C TYR A 199 -9.86 -35.98 -1.36
N PHE A 200 -8.53 -35.90 -1.35
CA PHE A 200 -7.73 -36.26 -2.53
C PHE A 200 -7.88 -37.73 -2.93
N LYS A 201 -7.97 -38.64 -1.94
CA LYS A 201 -8.25 -40.06 -2.21
C LYS A 201 -9.63 -40.29 -2.83
N GLY A 202 -10.62 -39.49 -2.45
CA GLY A 202 -11.96 -39.51 -3.07
C GLY A 202 -11.99 -38.80 -4.43
N LEU A 203 -11.18 -37.76 -4.61
CA LEU A 203 -11.13 -36.91 -5.79
C LEU A 203 -10.72 -37.69 -7.04
N GLU A 204 -9.73 -38.59 -6.95
CA GLU A 204 -9.33 -39.46 -8.07
C GLU A 204 -10.52 -40.20 -8.68
N LYS A 205 -11.27 -40.92 -7.83
CA LYS A 205 -12.47 -41.66 -8.24
C LYS A 205 -13.57 -40.74 -8.75
N LEU A 206 -13.71 -39.56 -8.16
CA LEU A 206 -14.72 -38.59 -8.55
C LEU A 206 -14.42 -38.00 -9.93
N VAL A 207 -13.16 -37.64 -10.20
CA VAL A 207 -12.70 -37.13 -11.49
C VAL A 207 -12.92 -38.18 -12.58
N GLU A 208 -12.50 -39.43 -12.34
CA GLU A 208 -12.74 -40.53 -13.27
C GLU A 208 -14.24 -40.73 -13.57
N LEU A 209 -15.08 -40.72 -12.53
CA LEU A 209 -16.52 -40.87 -12.68
C LEU A 209 -17.13 -39.71 -13.47
N THR A 210 -16.72 -38.47 -13.19
CA THR A 210 -17.23 -37.27 -13.86
C THR A 210 -16.79 -37.23 -15.32
N GLN A 211 -15.52 -37.52 -15.62
CA GLN A 211 -15.02 -37.58 -17.01
C GLN A 211 -15.72 -38.68 -17.81
N LYS A 212 -15.90 -39.87 -17.21
CA LYS A 212 -16.64 -40.97 -17.87
C LYS A 212 -18.12 -40.62 -18.10
N SER A 213 -18.76 -39.97 -17.13
CA SER A 213 -20.16 -39.55 -17.25
C SER A 213 -20.32 -38.39 -18.25
N GLU A 214 -19.34 -37.50 -18.34
CA GLU A 214 -19.28 -36.41 -19.31
C GLU A 214 -19.12 -36.96 -20.74
N ALA A 215 -18.19 -37.89 -20.95
CA ALA A 215 -18.00 -38.55 -22.25
C ALA A 215 -19.27 -39.30 -22.68
N GLY A 216 -19.91 -40.03 -21.77
CA GLY A 216 -21.20 -40.67 -22.06
C GLY A 216 -22.32 -39.66 -22.38
N THR A 217 -22.30 -38.48 -21.77
CA THR A 217 -23.26 -37.41 -22.08
C THR A 217 -22.98 -36.80 -23.47
N ALA A 218 -21.70 -36.64 -23.83
CA ALA A 218 -21.25 -36.21 -25.14
C ALA A 218 -21.71 -37.16 -26.26
N GLU A 219 -21.51 -38.47 -26.07
CA GLU A 219 -21.95 -39.50 -27.02
C GLU A 219 -23.47 -39.48 -27.23
N ALA A 220 -24.24 -39.34 -26.16
CA ALA A 220 -25.70 -39.29 -26.26
C ALA A 220 -26.18 -38.02 -27.00
N TRP A 221 -25.44 -36.92 -26.90
CA TRP A 221 -25.72 -35.70 -27.65
C TRP A 221 -25.39 -35.85 -29.14
N ASP A 222 -24.27 -36.47 -29.48
CA ASP A 222 -23.91 -36.78 -30.87
C ASP A 222 -24.91 -37.76 -31.52
N GLU A 223 -25.38 -38.78 -30.77
CA GLU A 223 -26.49 -39.64 -31.19
C GLU A 223 -27.77 -38.83 -31.47
N TYR A 224 -28.08 -37.81 -30.65
CA TYR A 224 -29.24 -36.95 -30.83
C TYR A 224 -29.13 -36.11 -32.11
N GLN A 225 -27.94 -35.58 -32.42
CA GLN A 225 -27.72 -34.80 -33.65
C GLN A 225 -27.84 -35.64 -34.92
N LYS A 226 -27.43 -36.92 -34.86
CA LYS A 226 -27.50 -37.86 -36.00
C LYS A 226 -28.89 -38.47 -36.20
N ALA A 227 -29.79 -38.36 -35.22
CA ALA A 227 -31.12 -38.95 -35.27
C ALA A 227 -32.01 -38.29 -36.33
N ARG A 228 -32.50 -39.11 -37.28
CA ARG A 228 -33.30 -38.63 -38.43
C ARG A 228 -34.81 -38.61 -38.15
N THR A 229 -35.32 -39.48 -37.28
CA THR A 229 -36.75 -39.57 -36.97
C THR A 229 -37.10 -38.85 -35.67
N GLU A 230 -38.28 -38.22 -35.61
CA GLU A 230 -38.75 -37.52 -34.40
C GLU A 230 -38.97 -38.46 -33.20
N VAL A 231 -39.30 -39.73 -33.44
CA VAL A 231 -39.45 -40.76 -32.40
C VAL A 231 -38.10 -41.11 -31.79
N ASP A 232 -37.08 -41.31 -32.63
CA ASP A 232 -35.71 -41.59 -32.15
C ASP A 232 -35.13 -40.38 -31.41
N LYS A 233 -35.36 -39.16 -31.91
CA LYS A 233 -34.93 -37.91 -31.23
C LYS A 233 -35.51 -37.81 -29.83
N LYS A 234 -36.83 -38.05 -29.64
CA LYS A 234 -37.45 -38.02 -28.31
C LYS A 234 -36.88 -39.09 -27.37
N ARG A 235 -36.65 -40.31 -27.87
CA ARG A 235 -36.05 -41.40 -27.08
C ARG A 235 -34.61 -41.08 -26.67
N ILE A 236 -33.79 -40.57 -27.60
CA ILE A 236 -32.39 -40.23 -27.34
C ILE A 236 -32.27 -39.00 -26.44
N LEU A 237 -33.15 -38.00 -26.59
CA LEU A 237 -33.22 -36.86 -25.68
C LEU A 237 -33.55 -37.29 -24.24
N ALA A 238 -34.46 -38.26 -24.06
CA ALA A 238 -34.73 -38.84 -22.74
C ALA A 238 -33.50 -39.58 -22.17
N LYS A 239 -32.76 -40.32 -23.01
CA LYS A 239 -31.48 -40.97 -22.64
C LYS A 239 -30.41 -39.92 -22.25
N PHE A 240 -30.30 -38.83 -23.00
CA PHE A 240 -29.39 -37.71 -22.71
C PHE A 240 -29.72 -37.08 -21.36
N LYS A 241 -30.97 -36.69 -21.11
CA LYS A 241 -31.41 -36.13 -19.82
C LYS A 241 -31.14 -37.06 -18.64
N LYS A 242 -31.28 -38.38 -18.84
CA LYS A 242 -30.93 -39.36 -17.80
C LYS A 242 -29.43 -39.39 -17.50
N ARG A 243 -28.57 -39.32 -18.53
CA ARG A 243 -27.10 -39.25 -18.35
C ARG A 243 -26.67 -37.92 -17.73
N GLU A 244 -27.30 -36.83 -18.15
CA GLU A 244 -27.08 -35.48 -17.60
C GLU A 244 -27.40 -35.42 -16.10
N ASN A 245 -28.51 -36.02 -15.66
CA ASN A 245 -28.85 -36.07 -14.23
C ASN A 245 -27.80 -36.84 -13.39
N VAL A 246 -27.22 -37.90 -13.95
CA VAL A 246 -26.13 -38.64 -13.28
C VAL A 246 -24.87 -37.79 -13.20
N LEU A 247 -24.52 -37.09 -14.28
CA LEU A 247 -23.39 -36.17 -14.32
C LEU A 247 -23.58 -35.02 -13.31
N ARG A 248 -24.77 -34.42 -13.26
CA ARG A 248 -25.14 -33.33 -12.34
C ARG A 248 -24.97 -33.74 -10.87
N ALA A 249 -25.30 -34.98 -10.52
CA ALA A 249 -25.13 -35.50 -9.17
C ALA A 249 -23.65 -35.57 -8.71
N THR A 250 -22.69 -35.46 -9.64
CA THR A 250 -21.25 -35.41 -9.30
C THR A 250 -20.76 -34.01 -8.96
N PHE A 251 -21.38 -32.96 -9.51
CA PHE A 251 -20.87 -31.58 -9.41
C PHE A 251 -20.78 -31.07 -7.96
N GLY A 252 -21.83 -31.31 -7.17
CA GLY A 252 -21.85 -30.89 -5.76
C GLY A 252 -20.80 -31.57 -4.87
N LYS A 253 -20.23 -32.70 -5.30
CA LYS A 253 -19.24 -33.47 -4.52
C LYS A 253 -17.82 -32.91 -4.62
N PHE A 254 -17.55 -32.03 -5.59
CA PHE A 254 -16.25 -31.39 -5.74
C PHE A 254 -16.03 -30.25 -4.73
N PHE A 255 -17.11 -29.67 -4.20
CA PHE A 255 -17.07 -28.54 -3.25
C PHE A 255 -16.27 -27.33 -3.77
N PHE A 256 -16.34 -27.02 -5.08
CA PHE A 256 -15.69 -25.84 -5.64
C PHE A 256 -16.37 -24.55 -5.21
N LYS A 257 -15.57 -23.48 -5.05
CA LYS A 257 -16.04 -22.13 -4.69
C LYS A 257 -16.81 -21.48 -5.84
N LEU A 258 -17.73 -20.58 -5.49
CA LEU A 258 -18.49 -19.80 -6.48
C LEU A 258 -17.59 -19.06 -7.48
N LYS A 259 -16.46 -18.50 -7.02
CA LYS A 259 -15.50 -17.77 -7.86
C LYS A 259 -14.98 -18.57 -9.06
N VAL A 260 -14.84 -19.89 -8.92
CA VAL A 260 -14.40 -20.77 -10.01
C VAL A 260 -15.44 -20.79 -11.13
N TYR A 261 -16.71 -20.79 -10.76
CA TYR A 261 -17.81 -20.74 -11.72
C TYR A 261 -17.96 -19.36 -12.35
N GLU A 262 -17.68 -18.28 -11.61
CA GLU A 262 -17.60 -16.93 -12.18
C GLU A 262 -16.50 -16.82 -13.23
N GLU A 263 -15.31 -17.40 -12.98
CA GLU A 263 -14.23 -17.46 -13.97
C GLU A 263 -14.65 -18.23 -15.24
N TYR A 264 -15.42 -19.32 -15.08
CA TYR A 264 -16.00 -20.05 -16.21
C TYR A 264 -17.03 -19.22 -16.99
N LEU A 265 -17.92 -18.50 -16.29
CA LEU A 265 -18.91 -17.64 -16.92
C LEU A 265 -18.26 -16.47 -17.69
N GLU A 266 -17.19 -15.88 -17.15
CA GLU A 266 -16.44 -14.84 -17.85
C GLU A 266 -15.75 -15.40 -19.11
N ALA A 267 -15.23 -16.63 -19.05
CA ALA A 267 -14.68 -17.30 -20.23
C ALA A 267 -15.74 -17.62 -21.31
N LEU A 268 -17.00 -17.84 -20.90
CA LEU A 268 -18.12 -18.06 -21.82
C LEU A 268 -18.69 -16.78 -22.42
N LYS A 269 -18.44 -15.62 -21.83
CA LYS A 269 -19.03 -14.33 -22.21
C LYS A 269 -18.91 -13.99 -23.69
N PRO A 270 -17.76 -14.19 -24.39
CA PRO A 270 -17.69 -13.95 -25.83
C PRO A 270 -18.64 -14.83 -26.64
N THR A 271 -18.85 -16.08 -26.20
CA THR A 271 -19.79 -17.00 -26.84
C THR A 271 -21.24 -16.57 -26.58
N LEU A 272 -21.54 -16.06 -25.38
CA LEU A 272 -22.88 -15.57 -25.04
C LEU A 272 -23.23 -14.30 -25.84
N GLU A 273 -22.30 -13.36 -25.96
CA GLU A 273 -22.44 -12.16 -26.80
C GLU A 273 -22.63 -12.53 -28.28
N GLU A 274 -21.91 -13.54 -28.77
CA GLU A 274 -22.13 -14.09 -30.11
C GLU A 274 -23.54 -14.65 -30.27
N ILE A 275 -24.05 -15.42 -29.30
CA ILE A 275 -25.42 -15.96 -29.34
C ILE A 275 -26.46 -14.81 -29.35
N GLU A 276 -26.32 -13.82 -28.46
CA GLU A 276 -27.25 -12.69 -28.38
C GLU A 276 -27.30 -11.89 -29.68
N THR A 277 -26.13 -11.61 -30.28
CA THR A 277 -26.06 -10.88 -31.56
C THR A 277 -26.70 -11.67 -32.70
N LEU A 278 -26.45 -12.98 -32.78
CA LEU A 278 -27.05 -13.86 -33.79
C LEU A 278 -28.58 -13.97 -33.64
N LEU A 279 -29.08 -14.10 -32.40
CA LEU A 279 -30.53 -14.13 -32.13
C LEU A 279 -31.18 -12.78 -32.45
N ALA A 280 -30.56 -11.66 -32.08
CA ALA A 280 -31.06 -10.33 -32.40
C ALA A 280 -31.11 -10.07 -33.92
N GLN A 281 -30.11 -10.54 -34.68
CA GLN A 281 -30.12 -10.47 -36.15
C GLN A 281 -31.26 -11.30 -36.74
N LEU A 282 -31.51 -12.49 -36.19
CA LEU A 282 -32.58 -13.38 -36.62
C LEU A 282 -33.97 -12.76 -36.35
N ASP A 283 -34.14 -12.07 -35.22
CA ASP A 283 -35.39 -11.36 -34.92
C ASP A 283 -35.60 -10.11 -35.79
N ARG A 284 -34.53 -9.37 -36.11
CA ARG A 284 -34.59 -8.28 -37.11
C ARG A 284 -34.95 -8.80 -38.50
N ALA A 285 -34.45 -9.98 -38.88
CA ALA A 285 -34.78 -10.61 -40.15
C ALA A 285 -36.25 -11.10 -40.21
N LYS A 286 -36.87 -11.44 -39.07
CA LYS A 286 -38.31 -11.78 -39.00
C LYS A 286 -39.20 -10.54 -39.21
N HIS A 287 -38.78 -9.38 -38.73
CA HIS A 287 -39.50 -8.10 -38.86
C HIS A 287 -38.60 -7.00 -39.48
N PRO A 288 -38.29 -7.10 -40.79
CA PRO A 288 -37.34 -6.21 -41.42
C PRO A 288 -37.89 -4.78 -41.53
N LYS A 289 -37.26 -3.83 -40.82
CA LYS A 289 -37.59 -2.40 -40.90
C LYS A 289 -36.72 -1.67 -41.92
N THR A 290 -35.54 -2.21 -42.25
CA THR A 290 -34.59 -1.62 -43.21
C THR A 290 -34.19 -2.61 -44.31
N LYS A 291 -33.68 -2.10 -45.44
CA LYS A 291 -33.12 -2.93 -46.52
C LYS A 291 -31.94 -3.80 -46.07
N LYS A 292 -31.20 -3.37 -45.03
CA LYS A 292 -30.11 -4.14 -44.43
C LYS A 292 -30.64 -5.32 -43.61
N ASP A 293 -31.78 -5.18 -42.95
CA ASP A 293 -32.41 -6.26 -42.17
C ASP A 293 -32.96 -7.37 -43.07
N ALA A 294 -33.47 -7.02 -44.26
CA ALA A 294 -33.93 -7.98 -45.26
C ALA A 294 -32.79 -8.75 -45.96
N ALA A 295 -31.56 -8.22 -45.91
CA ALA A 295 -30.37 -8.82 -46.51
C ALA A 295 -29.60 -9.75 -45.55
N ILE A 296 -30.10 -9.93 -44.32
CA ILE A 296 -29.46 -10.80 -43.32
C ILE A 296 -29.54 -12.27 -43.79
N ASP A 297 -28.40 -12.94 -43.87
CA ASP A 297 -28.33 -14.37 -44.19
C ASP A 297 -28.77 -15.22 -43.00
N THR A 298 -30.07 -15.46 -42.91
CA THR A 298 -30.67 -16.32 -41.89
C THR A 298 -30.11 -17.74 -41.92
N LYS A 299 -29.70 -18.28 -43.08
CA LYS A 299 -29.20 -19.67 -43.17
C LYS A 299 -27.81 -19.79 -42.52
N ALA A 300 -26.91 -18.86 -42.80
CA ALA A 300 -25.59 -18.81 -42.15
C ALA A 300 -25.72 -18.69 -40.62
N ILE A 301 -26.63 -17.84 -40.15
CA ILE A 301 -26.91 -17.67 -38.71
C ILE A 301 -27.41 -18.96 -38.07
N HIS A 302 -28.38 -19.65 -38.68
CA HIS A 302 -28.88 -20.93 -38.16
C HIS A 302 -27.80 -22.03 -38.14
N ILE A 303 -26.90 -22.06 -39.13
CA ILE A 303 -25.76 -22.99 -39.14
C ILE A 303 -24.82 -22.67 -37.97
N ARG A 304 -24.50 -21.39 -37.75
CA ARG A 304 -23.62 -20.96 -36.66
C ARG A 304 -24.23 -21.26 -35.29
N LEU A 305 -25.52 -20.97 -35.09
CA LEU A 305 -26.24 -21.31 -33.86
C LEU A 305 -26.24 -22.82 -33.60
N LYS A 306 -26.38 -23.66 -34.63
CA LYS A 306 -26.26 -25.12 -34.51
C LYS A 306 -24.85 -25.58 -34.15
N GLN A 307 -23.81 -24.92 -34.64
CA GLN A 307 -22.42 -25.22 -34.24
C GLN A 307 -22.20 -24.90 -32.76
N ILE A 308 -22.70 -23.76 -32.30
CA ILE A 308 -22.62 -23.37 -30.88
C ILE A 308 -23.43 -24.34 -30.01
N GLU A 309 -24.64 -24.71 -30.44
CA GLU A 309 -25.47 -25.73 -29.79
C GLU A 309 -24.76 -27.09 -29.71
N ALA A 310 -24.02 -27.48 -30.76
CA ALA A 310 -23.23 -28.71 -30.76
C ALA A 310 -22.07 -28.66 -29.75
N ALA A 311 -21.36 -27.53 -29.68
CA ALA A 311 -20.23 -27.35 -28.78
C ALA A 311 -20.66 -27.30 -27.31
N GLN A 312 -21.72 -26.56 -26.99
CA GLN A 312 -22.18 -26.32 -25.63
C GLN A 312 -23.22 -27.34 -25.13
N ARG A 313 -23.75 -28.18 -26.02
CA ARG A 313 -24.75 -29.24 -25.71
C ARG A 313 -26.00 -28.72 -25.01
N ILE A 314 -26.38 -27.50 -25.35
CA ILE A 314 -27.56 -26.81 -24.85
C ILE A 314 -28.09 -25.91 -25.95
N ILE A 315 -29.39 -25.70 -25.96
CA ILE A 315 -30.02 -24.77 -26.91
C ILE A 315 -29.49 -23.35 -26.60
N PRO A 316 -29.01 -22.57 -27.59
CA PRO A 316 -28.40 -21.27 -27.32
C PRO A 316 -29.30 -20.30 -26.54
N ALA A 317 -30.61 -20.29 -26.81
CA ALA A 317 -31.57 -19.48 -26.07
C ALA A 317 -31.74 -19.93 -24.59
N GLU A 318 -31.69 -21.24 -24.35
CA GLU A 318 -31.75 -21.82 -23.00
C GLU A 318 -30.45 -21.54 -22.23
N MET A 319 -29.30 -21.56 -22.91
CA MET A 319 -28.01 -21.19 -22.33
C MET A 319 -28.01 -19.75 -21.81
N LEU A 320 -28.54 -18.81 -22.59
CA LEU A 320 -28.70 -17.41 -22.15
C LEU A 320 -29.60 -17.31 -20.92
N ALA A 321 -30.73 -18.04 -20.90
CA ALA A 321 -31.64 -18.03 -19.76
C ALA A 321 -30.98 -18.60 -18.48
N VAL A 322 -30.24 -19.71 -18.60
CA VAL A 322 -29.51 -20.34 -17.48
C VAL A 322 -28.43 -19.41 -16.94
N VAL A 323 -27.63 -18.80 -17.81
CA VAL A 323 -26.57 -17.88 -17.39
C VAL A 323 -27.15 -16.60 -16.79
N ALA A 324 -28.22 -16.05 -17.36
CA ALA A 324 -28.91 -14.90 -16.81
C ALA A 324 -29.44 -15.21 -15.39
N GLN A 325 -30.09 -16.35 -15.19
CA GLN A 325 -30.58 -16.77 -13.88
C GLN A 325 -29.43 -16.99 -12.88
N SER A 326 -28.33 -17.63 -13.30
CA SER A 326 -27.15 -17.81 -12.45
C SER A 326 -26.55 -16.46 -12.03
N ASN A 327 -26.42 -15.52 -12.97
CA ASN A 327 -25.90 -14.17 -12.70
C ASN A 327 -26.78 -13.37 -11.73
N VAL A 328 -28.10 -13.54 -11.76
CA VAL A 328 -29.01 -12.93 -10.77
C VAL A 328 -28.66 -13.43 -9.37
N HIS A 329 -28.56 -14.75 -9.17
CA HIS A 329 -28.24 -15.32 -7.86
C HIS A 329 -26.81 -15.03 -7.40
N ILE A 330 -25.84 -14.94 -8.33
CA ILE A 330 -24.48 -14.49 -8.04
C ILE A 330 -24.51 -13.05 -7.51
N ARG A 331 -25.25 -12.15 -8.17
CA ARG A 331 -25.41 -10.77 -7.70
C ARG A 331 -26.08 -10.69 -6.34
N GLU A 332 -27.13 -11.48 -6.09
CA GLU A 332 -27.77 -11.56 -4.78
C GLU A 332 -26.80 -12.02 -3.68
N ALA A 333 -25.93 -13.00 -3.98
CA ALA A 333 -24.91 -13.46 -3.05
C ALA A 333 -23.87 -12.37 -2.75
N HIS A 334 -23.39 -11.65 -3.78
CA HIS A 334 -22.45 -10.54 -3.61
C HIS A 334 -23.07 -9.38 -2.83
N GLN A 335 -24.31 -8.99 -3.14
CA GLN A 335 -25.03 -7.95 -2.40
C GLN A 335 -25.17 -8.32 -0.92
N ALA A 336 -25.52 -9.57 -0.62
CA ALA A 336 -25.64 -10.03 0.75
C ALA A 336 -24.30 -10.04 1.50
N LYS A 337 -23.19 -10.37 0.82
CA LYS A 337 -21.84 -10.25 1.37
C LYS A 337 -21.46 -8.80 1.63
N THR A 338 -21.74 -7.89 0.69
CA THR A 338 -21.49 -6.45 0.83
C THR A 338 -22.25 -5.88 2.02
N GLU A 339 -23.53 -6.18 2.16
CA GLU A 339 -24.35 -5.76 3.31
C GLU A 339 -23.74 -6.24 4.65
N MET A 340 -23.26 -7.48 4.69
CA MET A 340 -22.60 -8.03 5.88
C MET A 340 -21.29 -7.30 6.21
N VAL A 341 -20.50 -6.92 5.19
CA VAL A 341 -19.25 -6.17 5.36
C VAL A 341 -19.53 -4.75 5.83
N GLU A 342 -20.44 -4.03 5.16
CA GLU A 342 -20.80 -2.64 5.45
C GLU A 342 -21.26 -2.44 6.90
N ALA A 343 -22.14 -3.32 7.38
CA ALA A 343 -22.60 -3.29 8.76
C ALA A 343 -21.49 -3.47 9.80
N ASN A 344 -20.39 -4.13 9.42
CA ASN A 344 -19.28 -4.49 10.31
C ASN A 344 -18.03 -3.61 10.14
N LEU A 345 -18.05 -2.59 9.29
CA LEU A 345 -16.91 -1.66 9.10
C LEU A 345 -16.48 -0.98 10.41
N ARG A 346 -17.42 -0.68 11.32
CA ARG A 346 -17.12 -0.09 12.65
C ARG A 346 -16.21 -0.99 13.50
N LEU A 347 -16.35 -2.31 13.38
CA LEU A 347 -15.51 -3.27 14.07
C LEU A 347 -14.05 -3.11 13.64
N VAL A 348 -13.80 -2.96 12.32
CA VAL A 348 -12.46 -2.78 11.77
C VAL A 348 -11.78 -1.56 12.37
N ILE A 349 -12.49 -0.42 12.40
CA ILE A 349 -11.98 0.83 12.98
C ILE A 349 -11.61 0.65 14.46
N SER A 350 -12.48 0.00 15.24
CA SER A 350 -12.23 -0.24 16.67
C SER A 350 -10.96 -1.07 16.92
N ILE A 351 -10.62 -1.96 15.99
CA ILE A 351 -9.40 -2.79 16.04
C ILE A 351 -8.20 -1.98 15.54
N ALA A 352 -8.33 -1.32 14.38
CA ALA A 352 -7.27 -0.54 13.73
C ALA A 352 -6.74 0.60 14.62
N LYS A 353 -7.61 1.21 15.43
CA LYS A 353 -7.22 2.25 16.42
C LYS A 353 -6.11 1.82 17.38
N LYS A 354 -5.93 0.52 17.64
CA LYS A 354 -4.86 0.00 18.53
C LYS A 354 -3.49 -0.08 17.85
N TYR A 355 -3.46 0.10 16.54
CA TYR A 355 -2.29 -0.04 15.68
C TYR A 355 -1.89 1.28 15.02
N THR A 356 -2.54 2.39 15.38
CA THR A 356 -2.10 3.74 14.99
C THR A 356 -0.67 3.97 15.50
N ASN A 357 0.09 4.79 14.78
CA ASN A 357 1.48 5.14 15.09
C ASN A 357 2.49 3.99 14.98
N ARG A 358 2.20 2.95 14.18
CA ARG A 358 3.15 1.85 13.88
C ARG A 358 3.82 1.97 12.50
N GLY A 359 3.83 3.16 11.92
CA GLY A 359 4.47 3.47 10.63
C GLY A 359 3.57 3.44 9.41
N LEU A 360 2.31 3.01 9.54
CA LEU A 360 1.31 3.03 8.46
C LEU A 360 0.22 4.09 8.75
N SER A 361 -0.33 4.70 7.70
CA SER A 361 -1.46 5.64 7.83
C SER A 361 -2.69 4.93 8.41
N PHE A 362 -3.53 5.69 9.13
CA PHE A 362 -4.75 5.14 9.71
C PHE A 362 -5.73 4.63 8.65
N LEU A 363 -5.82 5.30 7.50
CA LEU A 363 -6.65 4.85 6.37
C LEU A 363 -6.17 3.52 5.82
N ASP A 364 -4.85 3.35 5.63
CA ASP A 364 -4.28 2.11 5.12
C ASP A 364 -4.52 0.94 6.09
N LEU A 365 -4.40 1.19 7.41
CA LEU A 365 -4.74 0.19 8.43
C LEU A 365 -6.21 -0.22 8.35
N ILE A 366 -7.12 0.73 8.11
CA ILE A 366 -8.54 0.45 7.93
C ILE A 366 -8.76 -0.38 6.66
N GLN A 367 -8.14 -0.03 5.53
CA GLN A 367 -8.33 -0.76 4.27
C GLN A 367 -7.82 -2.20 4.36
N GLU A 368 -6.64 -2.41 4.95
CA GLU A 368 -6.10 -3.75 5.19
C GLU A 368 -6.96 -4.54 6.18
N GLY A 369 -7.53 -3.86 7.18
CA GLY A 369 -8.52 -4.43 8.07
C GLY A 369 -9.83 -4.82 7.35
N ASN A 370 -10.32 -4.00 6.41
CA ASN A 370 -11.50 -4.27 5.59
C ASN A 370 -11.25 -5.49 4.67
N MET A 371 -10.04 -5.63 4.12
CA MET A 371 -9.61 -6.83 3.39
C MET A 371 -9.62 -8.08 4.27
N GLY A 372 -9.21 -7.96 5.54
CA GLY A 372 -9.35 -9.02 6.54
C GLY A 372 -10.81 -9.36 6.85
N LEU A 373 -11.67 -8.34 6.98
CA LEU A 373 -13.11 -8.49 7.24
C LEU A 373 -13.81 -9.21 6.07
N MET A 374 -13.54 -8.83 4.82
CA MET A 374 -14.10 -9.50 3.64
C MET A 374 -13.76 -11.00 3.63
N LYS A 375 -12.50 -11.36 3.91
CA LYS A 375 -12.08 -12.76 4.06
C LYS A 375 -12.79 -13.47 5.22
N ALA A 376 -13.07 -12.76 6.32
CA ALA A 376 -13.83 -13.31 7.44
C ALA A 376 -15.28 -13.59 7.05
N VAL A 377 -15.94 -12.70 6.31
CA VAL A 377 -17.31 -12.90 5.80
C VAL A 377 -17.40 -14.13 4.91
N GLU A 378 -16.49 -14.28 3.95
CA GLU A 378 -16.42 -15.48 3.10
C GLU A 378 -16.23 -16.77 3.91
N LYS A 379 -15.44 -16.70 4.99
CA LYS A 379 -15.08 -17.86 5.81
C LYS A 379 -15.96 -18.09 7.04
N PHE A 380 -16.93 -17.23 7.29
CA PHE A 380 -17.79 -17.37 8.46
C PHE A 380 -18.72 -18.58 8.37
N GLU A 381 -19.03 -19.18 9.53
CA GLU A 381 -19.95 -20.31 9.67
C GLU A 381 -20.87 -20.07 10.87
N TYR A 382 -22.11 -19.66 10.59
CA TYR A 382 -23.08 -19.35 11.64
C TYR A 382 -23.52 -20.59 12.45
N ARG A 383 -23.42 -21.80 11.87
CA ARG A 383 -23.82 -23.07 12.49
C ARG A 383 -23.00 -23.43 13.73
N ARG A 384 -21.78 -22.89 13.86
CA ARG A 384 -20.93 -23.09 15.05
C ARG A 384 -21.45 -22.33 16.27
N GLY A 385 -22.40 -21.40 16.11
CA GLY A 385 -23.05 -20.68 17.20
C GLY A 385 -22.27 -19.49 17.77
N TYR A 386 -21.03 -19.26 17.35
CA TYR A 386 -20.26 -18.08 17.75
C TYR A 386 -20.74 -16.80 17.04
N LYS A 387 -20.57 -15.64 17.69
CA LYS A 387 -20.87 -14.33 17.08
C LYS A 387 -19.87 -14.03 15.96
N PHE A 388 -20.32 -13.31 14.94
CA PHE A 388 -19.46 -12.94 13.81
C PHE A 388 -18.26 -12.10 14.26
N SER A 389 -18.46 -11.13 15.14
CA SER A 389 -17.41 -10.24 15.65
C SER A 389 -16.23 -10.97 16.29
N THR A 390 -16.48 -12.05 17.04
CA THR A 390 -15.42 -12.88 17.64
C THR A 390 -14.53 -13.52 16.58
N TYR A 391 -15.13 -14.03 15.51
CA TYR A 391 -14.42 -14.65 14.40
C TYR A 391 -13.68 -13.61 13.54
N ALA A 392 -14.38 -12.53 13.17
CA ALA A 392 -13.84 -11.46 12.33
C ALA A 392 -12.64 -10.75 12.96
N THR A 393 -12.65 -10.56 14.29
CA THR A 393 -11.55 -9.91 15.01
C THR A 393 -10.20 -10.56 14.74
N TRP A 394 -10.15 -11.89 14.62
CA TRP A 394 -8.91 -12.61 14.33
C TRP A 394 -8.38 -12.30 12.93
N TRP A 395 -9.24 -12.36 11.91
CA TRP A 395 -8.88 -12.07 10.52
C TRP A 395 -8.48 -10.61 10.31
N ILE A 396 -9.21 -9.67 10.92
CA ILE A 396 -8.91 -8.24 10.86
C ILE A 396 -7.55 -7.98 11.50
N ARG A 397 -7.30 -8.50 12.71
CA ARG A 397 -6.02 -8.34 13.40
C ARG A 397 -4.87 -8.92 12.61
N GLN A 398 -5.05 -10.11 12.03
CA GLN A 398 -4.03 -10.78 11.24
C GLN A 398 -3.68 -9.99 9.98
N ALA A 399 -4.69 -9.45 9.28
CA ALA A 399 -4.48 -8.64 8.09
C ALA A 399 -3.71 -7.35 8.42
N ILE A 400 -4.16 -6.61 9.44
CA ILE A 400 -3.50 -5.38 9.89
C ILE A 400 -2.06 -5.63 10.34
N THR A 401 -1.84 -6.64 11.20
CA THR A 401 -0.49 -6.94 11.72
C THR A 401 0.45 -7.37 10.59
N ARG A 402 -0.06 -8.12 9.61
CA ARG A 402 0.71 -8.53 8.43
C ARG A 402 1.05 -7.35 7.53
N SER A 403 0.10 -6.46 7.24
CA SER A 403 0.36 -5.25 6.44
C SER A 403 1.41 -4.36 7.10
N ILE A 404 1.33 -4.14 8.41
CA ILE A 404 2.34 -3.38 9.15
C ILE A 404 3.73 -4.02 8.98
N ALA A 405 3.82 -5.35 9.11
CA ALA A 405 5.07 -6.06 8.91
C ALA A 405 5.58 -5.95 7.46
N ASP A 406 4.68 -5.98 6.48
CA ASP A 406 5.02 -6.04 5.07
C ASP A 406 5.35 -4.67 4.45
N GLN A 407 4.72 -3.58 4.92
CA GLN A 407 4.70 -2.26 4.27
C GLN A 407 5.14 -1.09 5.16
N ALA A 408 5.13 -1.19 6.49
CA ALA A 408 5.36 -0.02 7.36
C ALA A 408 6.82 0.48 7.41
N ARG A 409 7.77 -0.21 6.75
CA ARG A 409 9.19 0.18 6.71
C ARG A 409 9.62 0.43 5.27
N THR A 410 10.45 1.45 5.08
CA THR A 410 11.09 1.76 3.78
C THR A 410 11.90 0.59 3.24
N ILE A 411 12.64 -0.08 4.12
CA ILE A 411 13.37 -1.32 3.80
C ILE A 411 12.55 -2.49 4.33
N ARG A 412 12.03 -3.31 3.41
CA ARG A 412 11.18 -4.46 3.74
C ARG A 412 11.97 -5.53 4.50
N ILE A 413 11.45 -5.92 5.66
CA ILE A 413 11.97 -7.01 6.48
C ILE A 413 10.96 -8.18 6.44
N PRO A 414 11.40 -9.45 6.28
CA PRO A 414 10.50 -10.59 6.33
C PRO A 414 9.70 -10.69 7.64
N VAL A 415 8.44 -11.14 7.57
CA VAL A 415 7.51 -11.18 8.72
C VAL A 415 8.08 -11.92 9.93
N HIS A 416 8.69 -13.10 9.73
CA HIS A 416 9.29 -13.87 10.83
C HIS A 416 10.42 -13.11 11.55
N MET A 417 11.18 -12.28 10.82
CA MET A 417 12.22 -11.43 11.41
C MET A 417 11.61 -10.30 12.25
N ILE A 418 10.48 -9.75 11.82
CA ILE A 418 9.74 -8.73 12.58
C ILE A 418 9.14 -9.34 13.86
N GLU A 419 8.63 -10.57 13.79
CA GLU A 419 8.18 -11.30 14.98
C GLU A 419 9.33 -11.50 15.97
N THR A 420 10.52 -11.91 15.51
CA THR A 420 11.70 -12.03 16.38
C THR A 420 12.13 -10.68 16.95
N LEU A 421 12.06 -9.61 16.15
CA LEU A 421 12.41 -8.26 16.57
C LEU A 421 11.47 -7.76 17.68
N ASN A 422 10.16 -7.96 17.52
CA ASN A 422 9.19 -7.59 18.55
C ASN A 422 9.39 -8.36 19.84
N LYS A 423 9.80 -9.64 19.77
CA LYS A 423 10.18 -10.44 20.96
C LYS A 423 11.44 -9.86 21.63
N VAL A 424 12.47 -9.54 20.85
CA VAL A 424 13.69 -8.88 21.36
C VAL A 424 13.34 -7.57 22.05
N MET A 425 12.52 -6.71 21.43
CA MET A 425 12.09 -5.45 22.04
C MET A 425 11.24 -5.65 23.30
N GLN A 426 10.40 -6.69 23.35
CA GLN A 426 9.59 -7.00 24.52
C GLN A 426 10.47 -7.47 25.69
N VAL A 427 11.43 -8.36 25.45
CA VAL A 427 12.41 -8.82 26.44
C VAL A 427 13.29 -7.67 26.89
N GLN A 428 13.77 -6.84 25.96
CA GLN A 428 14.54 -5.64 26.29
C GLN A 428 13.77 -4.70 27.24
N LYS A 429 12.47 -4.49 26.99
CA LYS A 429 11.62 -3.67 27.86
C LYS A 429 11.40 -4.31 29.25
N GLN A 430 11.29 -5.64 29.31
CA GLN A 430 11.18 -6.37 30.56
C GLN A 430 12.47 -6.28 31.38
N LEU A 431 13.62 -6.55 30.76
CA LEU A 431 14.93 -6.45 31.42
C LEU A 431 15.24 -5.01 31.88
N LEU A 432 14.84 -4.00 31.10
CA LEU A 432 14.96 -2.60 31.52
C LEU A 432 14.14 -2.30 32.79
N GLN A 433 12.98 -2.94 32.95
CA GLN A 433 12.16 -2.81 34.16
C GLN A 433 12.76 -3.56 35.35
N GLU A 434 13.42 -4.70 35.11
CA GLU A 434 14.02 -5.53 36.16
C GLU A 434 15.38 -4.99 36.65
N PHE A 435 16.26 -4.58 35.73
CA PHE A 435 17.61 -4.10 36.02
C PHE A 435 17.71 -2.59 36.20
N GLY A 436 16.77 -1.81 35.66
CA GLY A 436 16.77 -0.35 35.76
C GLY A 436 17.79 0.37 34.86
N HIS A 437 18.49 -0.35 33.99
CA HIS A 437 19.35 0.20 32.94
C HIS A 437 19.01 -0.39 31.56
N GLU A 438 19.51 0.22 30.49
CA GLU A 438 19.39 -0.38 29.16
C GLU A 438 20.17 -1.70 29.12
N PRO A 439 19.52 -2.83 28.76
CA PRO A 439 20.16 -4.13 28.84
C PRO A 439 21.16 -4.32 27.69
N THR A 440 22.24 -5.03 27.97
CA THR A 440 23.26 -5.33 26.96
C THR A 440 22.78 -6.39 25.96
N PRO A 441 23.32 -6.44 24.73
CA PRO A 441 22.98 -7.49 23.78
C PRO A 441 23.28 -8.91 24.29
N GLU A 442 24.21 -9.05 25.24
CA GLU A 442 24.56 -10.31 25.89
C GLU A 442 23.46 -10.74 26.87
N GLU A 443 22.98 -9.85 27.73
CA GLU A 443 21.87 -10.12 28.65
C GLU A 443 20.58 -10.51 27.91
N VAL A 444 20.26 -9.80 26.82
CA VAL A 444 19.10 -10.11 25.98
C VAL A 444 19.25 -11.48 25.29
N ALA A 445 20.47 -11.83 24.89
CA ALA A 445 20.78 -13.11 24.26
C ALA A 445 20.62 -14.29 25.23
N ASP A 446 21.08 -14.12 26.47
CA ASP A 446 20.95 -15.12 27.53
C ASP A 446 19.48 -15.38 27.86
N GLU A 447 18.67 -14.34 28.04
CA GLU A 447 17.23 -14.48 28.34
C GLU A 447 16.46 -15.12 27.16
N MET A 448 16.81 -14.78 25.92
CA MET A 448 16.18 -15.33 24.73
C MET A 448 16.71 -16.69 24.29
N ASN A 449 17.79 -17.20 24.92
CA ASN A 449 18.54 -18.39 24.48
C ASN A 449 18.95 -18.33 23.00
N LEU A 450 19.39 -17.15 22.53
CA LEU A 450 19.87 -16.92 21.17
C LEU A 450 21.36 -16.55 21.17
N PRO A 451 22.12 -16.82 20.11
CA PRO A 451 23.49 -16.35 20.01
C PRO A 451 23.57 -14.81 20.01
N VAL A 452 24.54 -14.25 20.74
CA VAL A 452 24.76 -12.79 20.86
C VAL A 452 24.88 -12.12 19.48
N GLU A 453 25.62 -12.73 18.55
CA GLU A 453 25.78 -12.22 17.18
C GLU A 453 24.43 -12.06 16.47
N ARG A 454 23.49 -12.99 16.72
CA ARG A 454 22.16 -12.94 16.11
C ARG A 454 21.31 -11.82 16.69
N VAL A 455 21.37 -11.61 18.00
CA VAL A 455 20.66 -10.48 18.67
C VAL A 455 21.22 -9.15 18.19
N GLN A 456 22.55 -9.00 18.08
CA GLN A 456 23.19 -7.81 17.54
C GLN A 456 22.75 -7.53 16.09
N GLN A 457 22.67 -8.55 15.23
CA GLN A 457 22.15 -8.39 13.87
C GLN A 457 20.69 -7.90 13.88
N ILE A 458 19.82 -8.47 14.73
CA ILE A 458 18.42 -8.06 14.83
C ILE A 458 18.30 -6.62 15.32
N MET A 459 19.11 -6.22 16.32
CA MET A 459 19.16 -4.84 16.81
C MET A 459 19.62 -3.86 15.74
N LYS A 460 20.62 -4.22 14.92
CA LYS A 460 21.04 -3.40 13.76
C LYS A 460 19.92 -3.26 12.73
N MET A 461 19.18 -4.34 12.45
CA MET A 461 18.03 -4.30 11.54
C MET A 461 16.84 -3.49 12.07
N ALA A 462 16.77 -3.28 13.39
CA ALA A 462 15.68 -2.53 14.00
C ALA A 462 15.73 -1.03 13.71
N GLN A 463 16.92 -0.50 13.43
CA GLN A 463 17.16 0.92 13.14
C GLN A 463 16.35 1.38 11.91
N GLN A 464 15.71 2.53 12.04
CA GLN A 464 14.98 3.16 10.94
C GLN A 464 15.90 4.11 10.17
N PRO A 465 15.78 4.18 8.84
CA PRO A 465 16.52 5.16 8.05
C PRO A 465 16.07 6.57 8.43
N ILE A 466 17.04 7.49 8.48
CA ILE A 466 16.81 8.91 8.78
C ILE A 466 16.60 9.66 7.46
N SER A 467 15.79 10.72 7.47
CA SER A 467 15.61 11.57 6.29
C SER A 467 16.89 12.35 5.99
N LEU A 468 17.26 12.44 4.71
CA LEU A 468 18.38 13.28 4.28
C LEU A 468 18.11 14.78 4.52
N GLN A 469 16.84 15.17 4.59
CA GLN A 469 16.41 16.55 4.86
C GLN A 469 16.28 16.84 6.35
N SER A 470 16.59 15.88 7.23
CA SER A 470 16.60 16.17 8.67
C SER A 470 17.62 17.28 8.94
N PRO A 471 17.21 18.41 9.56
CA PRO A 471 18.12 19.50 9.88
C PRO A 471 19.17 19.01 10.87
N VAL A 472 20.40 19.52 10.73
CA VAL A 472 21.51 19.20 11.63
C VAL A 472 21.93 20.48 12.34
N GLY A 473 21.69 20.54 13.66
CA GLY A 473 21.96 21.73 14.47
C GLY A 473 20.77 22.70 14.54
N ASP A 474 21.02 23.91 15.04
CA ASP A 474 20.00 24.96 15.24
C ASP A 474 19.78 25.86 14.00
N GLY A 475 20.56 25.66 12.93
CA GLY A 475 20.42 26.41 11.69
C GLY A 475 19.55 25.68 10.67
N ASP A 476 18.59 26.38 10.08
CA ASP A 476 17.68 25.83 9.05
C ASP A 476 18.37 25.53 7.70
N ASP A 477 19.60 26.01 7.50
CA ASP A 477 20.30 25.92 6.21
C ASP A 477 21.12 24.63 6.02
N THR A 478 21.37 23.85 7.07
CA THR A 478 22.23 22.66 6.99
C THR A 478 21.44 21.37 7.20
N SER A 479 21.36 20.56 6.16
CA SER A 479 20.67 19.26 6.19
C SER A 479 21.65 18.10 6.37
N PHE A 480 21.16 16.96 6.85
CA PHE A 480 21.98 15.76 7.00
C PHE A 480 22.60 15.30 5.66
N GLY A 481 21.87 15.49 4.56
CA GLY A 481 22.31 15.14 3.21
C GLY A 481 23.58 15.86 2.78
N ASP A 482 23.80 17.09 3.26
CA ASP A 482 24.96 17.91 2.88
C ASP A 482 26.29 17.35 3.42
N PHE A 483 26.23 16.49 4.44
CA PHE A 483 27.41 15.84 5.04
C PHE A 483 27.75 14.49 4.42
N ILE A 484 26.94 13.97 3.50
CA ILE A 484 27.16 12.66 2.90
C ILE A 484 28.10 12.80 1.70
N GLU A 485 29.34 12.34 1.86
CA GLU A 485 30.31 12.28 0.76
C GLU A 485 29.91 11.28 -0.32
N ASP A 486 30.11 11.66 -1.59
CA ASP A 486 30.00 10.73 -2.72
C ASP A 486 31.30 9.93 -2.90
N LYS A 487 31.29 8.67 -2.45
CA LYS A 487 32.43 7.74 -2.58
C LYS A 487 32.59 7.16 -3.98
N SER A 488 31.62 7.36 -4.88
CA SER A 488 31.69 6.87 -6.25
C SER A 488 32.38 7.86 -7.20
N ALA A 489 32.46 9.12 -6.80
CA ALA A 489 33.17 10.15 -7.55
C ALA A 489 34.67 9.83 -7.58
N GLU A 490 35.24 9.74 -8.77
CA GLU A 490 36.68 9.58 -8.96
C GLU A 490 37.38 10.87 -8.52
N ASN A 491 38.27 10.77 -7.54
CA ASN A 491 39.05 11.92 -7.10
C ASN A 491 39.98 12.38 -8.25
N PRO A 492 39.95 13.66 -8.66
CA PRO A 492 40.84 14.18 -9.69
C PRO A 492 42.32 13.90 -9.41
N TYR A 493 42.71 13.92 -8.13
CA TYR A 493 44.07 13.57 -7.72
C TYR A 493 44.43 12.13 -8.11
N ASP A 494 43.58 11.17 -7.76
CA ASP A 494 43.79 9.76 -8.10
C ASP A 494 43.82 9.54 -9.61
N MET A 495 42.93 10.22 -10.35
CA MET A 495 42.90 10.15 -11.82
C MET A 495 44.16 10.70 -12.48
N THR A 496 44.72 11.79 -11.94
CA THR A 496 46.01 12.31 -12.40
C THR A 496 47.15 11.37 -12.05
N ALA A 497 47.14 10.77 -10.87
CA ALA A 497 48.14 9.79 -10.44
C ALA A 497 48.11 8.53 -11.34
N TYR A 498 46.94 8.00 -11.64
CA TYR A 498 46.78 6.86 -12.57
C TYR A 498 47.22 7.20 -14.01
N SER A 499 46.94 8.43 -14.47
CA SER A 499 47.36 8.87 -15.81
C SER A 499 48.87 9.04 -15.91
N LEU A 500 49.50 9.64 -14.90
CA LEU A 500 50.96 9.77 -14.77
C LEU A 500 51.65 8.41 -14.66
N LEU A 501 51.09 7.49 -13.87
CA LEU A 501 51.58 6.12 -13.76
C LEU A 501 51.52 5.40 -15.11
N ARG A 502 50.41 5.53 -15.84
CA ARG A 502 50.25 4.94 -17.17
C ARG A 502 51.31 5.45 -18.15
N GLU A 503 51.53 6.76 -18.20
CA GLU A 503 52.57 7.38 -19.04
C GLU A 503 53.96 6.83 -18.68
N LYS A 504 54.31 6.77 -17.39
CA LYS A 504 55.60 6.25 -16.93
C LYS A 504 55.77 4.76 -17.19
N ILE A 505 54.71 3.96 -17.11
CA ILE A 505 54.74 2.54 -17.49
C ILE A 505 55.03 2.42 -18.99
N ILE A 506 54.43 3.25 -19.84
CA ILE A 506 54.70 3.26 -21.29
C ILE A 506 56.17 3.63 -21.54
N ASP A 507 56.70 4.67 -20.90
CA ASP A 507 58.12 5.07 -21.00
C ASP A 507 59.07 3.90 -20.65
N VAL A 508 58.80 3.19 -19.56
CA VAL A 508 59.63 2.04 -19.13
C VAL A 508 59.48 0.86 -20.09
N LEU A 509 58.28 0.61 -20.61
CA LEU A 509 58.03 -0.45 -21.58
C LEU A 509 58.73 -0.20 -22.92
N ASP A 510 58.91 1.06 -23.33
CA ASP A 510 59.62 1.43 -24.55
C ASP A 510 61.14 1.15 -24.47
N THR A 511 61.69 1.03 -23.27
CA THR A 511 63.09 0.57 -23.07
C THR A 511 63.28 -0.95 -23.27
N LEU A 512 62.19 -1.72 -23.40
CA LEU A 512 62.25 -3.14 -23.72
C LEU A 512 62.31 -3.35 -25.24
N THR A 513 62.69 -4.57 -25.64
CA THR A 513 62.59 -4.91 -27.07
C THR A 513 61.12 -4.94 -27.50
N GLU A 514 60.85 -4.61 -28.77
CA GLU A 514 59.48 -4.51 -29.30
C GLU A 514 58.66 -5.80 -29.06
N ARG A 515 59.32 -6.96 -29.10
CA ARG A 515 58.71 -8.27 -28.83
C ARG A 515 58.39 -8.48 -27.35
N GLU A 516 59.26 -8.03 -26.44
CA GLU A 516 59.02 -8.09 -24.99
C GLU A 516 57.90 -7.12 -24.58
N ARG A 517 57.92 -5.90 -25.10
CA ARG A 517 56.87 -4.88 -24.88
C ARG A 517 55.50 -5.40 -25.30
N ARG A 518 55.35 -5.86 -26.55
CA ARG A 518 54.05 -6.35 -27.04
C ARG A 518 53.55 -7.57 -26.26
N VAL A 519 54.42 -8.47 -25.81
CA VAL A 519 54.02 -9.61 -24.96
C VAL A 519 53.45 -9.11 -23.62
N LEU A 520 54.09 -8.15 -22.96
CA LEU A 520 53.59 -7.58 -21.70
C LEU A 520 52.31 -6.77 -21.89
N SER A 521 52.24 -5.90 -22.91
CA SER A 521 51.05 -5.09 -23.19
C SER A 521 49.81 -5.94 -23.44
N LEU A 522 49.94 -7.03 -24.23
CA LEU A 522 48.84 -7.94 -24.52
C LEU A 522 48.49 -8.85 -23.33
N ARG A 523 49.47 -9.24 -22.52
CA ARG A 523 49.26 -10.11 -21.36
C ARG A 523 48.48 -9.38 -20.26
N PHE A 524 48.87 -8.14 -19.96
CA PHE A 524 48.28 -7.33 -18.89
C PHE A 524 47.18 -6.38 -19.39
N GLY A 525 46.88 -6.36 -20.69
CA GLY A 525 45.81 -5.54 -21.25
C GLY A 525 46.07 -4.04 -21.15
N LEU A 526 47.34 -3.61 -21.26
CA LEU A 526 47.73 -2.21 -21.02
C LEU A 526 47.26 -1.23 -22.11
N VAL A 527 46.72 -1.74 -23.22
CA VAL A 527 46.29 -0.93 -24.38
C VAL A 527 44.77 -0.97 -24.53
N ASP A 528 44.19 -2.16 -24.49
CA ASP A 528 42.77 -2.44 -24.73
C ASP A 528 41.98 -2.77 -23.46
N GLY A 529 42.62 -2.84 -22.29
CA GLY A 529 42.00 -3.18 -21.02
C GLY A 529 41.73 -4.68 -20.81
N TYR A 530 41.99 -5.52 -21.82
CA TYR A 530 41.72 -6.95 -21.78
C TYR A 530 43.00 -7.77 -21.59
N SER A 531 43.14 -8.42 -20.43
CA SER A 531 44.24 -9.35 -20.19
C SER A 531 44.06 -10.63 -20.99
N ARG A 532 45.08 -11.02 -21.78
CA ARG A 532 45.04 -12.24 -22.61
C ARG A 532 45.79 -13.40 -21.95
N THR A 533 45.39 -14.63 -22.21
CA THR A 533 46.10 -15.81 -21.67
C THR A 533 47.43 -16.04 -22.40
N LEU A 534 48.37 -16.75 -21.76
CA LEU A 534 49.68 -17.07 -22.39
C LEU A 534 49.52 -17.86 -23.71
N GLU A 535 48.44 -18.64 -23.83
CA GLU A 535 48.15 -19.41 -25.02
C GLU A 535 47.60 -18.53 -26.15
N GLU A 536 46.70 -17.59 -25.85
CA GLU A 536 46.19 -16.60 -26.81
C GLU A 536 47.31 -15.70 -27.34
N VAL A 537 48.17 -15.22 -26.45
CA VAL A 537 49.35 -14.44 -26.84
C VAL A 537 50.30 -15.30 -27.69
N GLY A 538 50.48 -16.58 -27.34
CA GLY A 538 51.28 -17.53 -28.11
C GLY A 538 50.77 -17.71 -29.54
N LYS A 539 49.45 -17.82 -29.73
CA LYS A 539 48.82 -17.90 -31.05
C LYS A 539 49.12 -16.67 -31.91
N GLN A 540 49.06 -15.47 -31.34
CA GLN A 540 49.33 -14.22 -32.08
C GLN A 540 50.80 -14.06 -32.51
N PHE A 541 51.74 -14.48 -31.66
CA PHE A 541 53.16 -14.44 -31.97
C PHE A 541 53.67 -15.68 -32.73
N LYS A 542 52.79 -16.65 -33.02
CA LYS A 542 53.13 -17.96 -33.62
C LYS A 542 54.24 -18.69 -32.84
N VAL A 543 54.13 -18.72 -31.51
CA VAL A 543 55.07 -19.39 -30.61
C VAL A 543 54.33 -20.22 -29.55
N THR A 544 55.01 -21.19 -28.97
CA THR A 544 54.45 -22.01 -27.89
C THR A 544 54.14 -21.18 -26.64
N ARG A 545 53.14 -21.59 -25.87
CA ARG A 545 52.77 -21.01 -24.57
C ARG A 545 53.99 -20.83 -23.66
N GLU A 546 54.83 -21.86 -23.57
CA GLU A 546 56.03 -21.83 -22.72
C GLU A 546 57.05 -20.80 -23.19
N ARG A 547 57.15 -20.57 -24.51
CA ARG A 547 58.03 -19.54 -25.04
C ARG A 547 57.56 -18.13 -24.68
N ILE A 548 56.25 -17.87 -24.66
CA ILE A 548 55.70 -16.59 -24.16
C ILE A 548 55.99 -16.39 -22.69
N ARG A 549 55.82 -17.44 -21.85
CA ARG A 549 56.16 -17.41 -20.42
C ARG A 549 57.63 -17.04 -20.18
N GLN A 550 58.54 -17.59 -20.98
CA GLN A 550 59.97 -17.25 -20.91
C GLN A 550 60.24 -15.78 -21.27
N ILE A 551 59.58 -15.27 -22.32
CA ILE A 551 59.72 -13.86 -22.75
C ILE A 551 59.17 -12.93 -21.67
N GLU A 552 58.02 -13.24 -21.09
CA GLU A 552 57.42 -12.50 -19.98
C GLU A 552 58.36 -12.46 -18.77
N ALA A 553 58.84 -13.62 -18.29
CA ALA A 553 59.75 -13.68 -17.14
C ALA A 553 61.05 -12.89 -17.38
N LYS A 554 61.59 -12.95 -18.61
CA LYS A 554 62.76 -12.18 -19.01
C LYS A 554 62.48 -10.68 -19.03
N ALA A 555 61.33 -10.26 -19.55
CA ALA A 555 60.93 -8.86 -19.60
C ALA A 555 60.70 -8.29 -18.19
N LEU A 556 59.98 -9.01 -17.32
CA LEU A 556 59.79 -8.64 -15.92
C LEU A 556 61.12 -8.55 -15.16
N ARG A 557 62.06 -9.48 -15.41
CA ARG A 557 63.42 -9.40 -14.83
C ARG A 557 64.17 -8.15 -15.27
N LYS A 558 64.03 -7.72 -16.53
CA LYS A 558 64.61 -6.46 -17.02
C LYS A 558 63.95 -5.24 -16.38
N MET A 559 62.63 -5.24 -16.18
CA MET A 559 61.92 -4.14 -15.51
C MET A 559 62.32 -4.00 -14.04
N ARG A 560 62.65 -5.11 -13.37
CA ARG A 560 63.17 -5.12 -11.98
C ARG A 560 64.57 -4.54 -11.82
N HIS A 561 65.26 -4.17 -12.90
CA HIS A 561 66.58 -3.55 -12.79
C HIS A 561 66.49 -2.16 -12.11
N PRO A 562 67.41 -1.82 -11.18
CA PRO A 562 67.37 -0.58 -10.38
C PRO A 562 67.12 0.71 -11.18
N THR A 563 67.69 0.81 -12.38
CA THR A 563 67.52 1.97 -13.27
C THR A 563 66.08 2.19 -13.73
N ARG A 564 65.33 1.11 -13.99
CA ARG A 564 63.95 1.15 -14.50
C ARG A 564 62.94 1.17 -13.37
N ILE A 565 63.17 0.39 -12.31
CA ILE A 565 62.29 0.38 -11.14
C ILE A 565 62.29 1.72 -10.40
N ARG A 566 63.41 2.47 -10.37
CA ARG A 566 63.46 3.83 -9.78
C ARG A 566 62.48 4.81 -10.43
N GLN A 567 62.16 4.65 -11.72
CA GLN A 567 61.19 5.48 -12.41
C GLN A 567 59.74 5.18 -12.00
N LEU A 568 59.49 3.98 -11.46
CA LEU A 568 58.18 3.51 -11.01
C LEU A 568 58.03 3.52 -9.48
N HIS A 569 59.14 3.62 -8.73
CA HIS A 569 59.15 3.51 -7.26
C HIS A 569 58.28 4.57 -6.57
N GLY A 570 58.24 5.80 -7.09
CA GLY A 570 57.45 6.90 -6.52
C GLY A 570 55.93 6.67 -6.54
N PHE A 571 55.44 5.72 -7.35
CA PHE A 571 54.02 5.36 -7.40
C PHE A 571 53.65 4.22 -6.44
N PHE A 572 54.64 3.46 -5.94
CA PHE A 572 54.42 2.39 -4.96
C PHE A 572 54.27 2.92 -3.53
N ASP A 573 54.92 4.06 -3.22
CA ASP A 573 54.87 4.66 -1.89
C ASP A 573 53.55 5.40 -1.63
N ALA A 574 52.87 5.88 -2.67
CA ALA A 574 51.52 6.45 -2.59
C ALA A 574 50.46 5.39 -2.25
N GLU A 575 50.63 4.14 -2.72
CA GLU A 575 49.68 3.06 -2.48
C GLU A 575 49.76 2.46 -1.07
N GLN A 576 50.88 2.55 -0.34
CA GLN A 576 51.00 1.92 0.99
C GLN A 576 50.21 2.64 2.08
N ILE A 577 49.99 3.95 1.94
CA ILE A 577 49.26 4.75 2.92
C ILE A 577 47.74 4.51 2.79
N ASP A 578 47.23 4.37 1.56
CA ASP A 578 45.80 4.11 1.30
C ASP A 578 45.42 2.62 1.30
N ASN A 579 46.34 1.70 0.93
CA ASN A 579 46.05 0.26 0.96
C ASN A 579 45.84 -0.29 2.37
N ALA A 580 46.47 0.25 3.41
CA ALA A 580 46.23 -0.22 4.78
C ALA A 580 44.76 0.02 5.20
N GLN A 581 44.20 1.18 4.85
CA GLN A 581 42.81 1.53 5.15
C GLN A 581 41.82 0.80 4.24
N ASN A 582 42.15 0.61 2.96
CA ASN A 582 41.32 -0.13 2.02
C ASN A 582 41.34 -1.65 2.24
N LEU A 583 42.47 -2.25 2.65
CA LEU A 583 42.54 -3.67 3.02
C LEU A 583 41.71 -4.00 4.26
N LEU A 584 41.66 -3.10 5.25
CA LEU A 584 40.78 -3.24 6.42
C LEU A 584 39.29 -3.14 6.04
N LYS A 585 38.92 -2.25 5.10
CA LYS A 585 37.54 -2.11 4.58
C LYS A 585 37.12 -3.27 3.69
N VAL A 586 38.01 -3.80 2.85
CA VAL A 586 37.74 -4.95 1.97
C VAL A 586 37.66 -6.25 2.77
N ALA A 587 38.49 -6.44 3.80
CA ALA A 587 38.39 -7.59 4.71
C ALA A 587 37.08 -7.59 5.54
N ALA A 588 36.52 -6.41 5.83
CA ALA A 588 35.25 -6.28 6.54
C ALA A 588 34.02 -6.50 5.64
N THR A 589 34.14 -6.34 4.32
CA THR A 589 33.03 -6.41 3.35
C THR A 589 33.00 -7.72 2.55
N ALA A 590 34.11 -8.47 2.48
CA ALA A 590 34.21 -9.74 1.75
C ALA A 590 33.87 -10.98 2.61
N ARG A 591 32.70 -11.01 3.25
CA ARG A 591 32.08 -12.27 3.71
C ARG A 591 30.73 -12.45 3.04
N LEU A 592 30.69 -13.24 1.97
CA LEU A 592 29.47 -13.84 1.42
C LEU A 592 29.82 -15.18 0.71
N PRO A 593 28.83 -16.07 0.47
CA PRO A 593 28.81 -17.40 1.06
C PRO A 593 28.89 -18.53 0.03
N GLY A 594 29.32 -19.71 0.50
CA GLY A 594 29.07 -20.99 -0.18
C GLY A 594 30.24 -21.53 -1.01
N LEU A 595 31.00 -22.46 -0.41
CA LEU A 595 31.47 -23.72 -0.99
C LEU A 595 32.09 -24.57 0.15
N PRO A 596 32.03 -25.92 0.05
CA PRO A 596 32.13 -26.82 1.19
C PRO A 596 33.56 -26.95 1.74
N GLY A 597 33.64 -27.18 3.04
CA GLY A 597 34.88 -27.31 3.79
C GLY A 597 35.77 -28.45 3.30
N GLY A 598 37.06 -28.13 3.14
CA GLY A 598 38.19 -29.05 3.17
C GLY A 598 39.10 -28.69 4.36
N PRO A 599 39.86 -29.65 4.91
CA PRO A 599 40.28 -29.63 6.31
C PRO A 599 41.37 -28.59 6.59
N ALA A 600 41.28 -28.00 7.79
CA ALA A 600 42.28 -27.12 8.36
C ALA A 600 43.60 -27.89 8.61
N MET A 601 44.73 -27.28 8.23
CA MET A 601 46.06 -27.68 8.69
C MET A 601 46.59 -26.62 9.67
N PRO A 602 47.39 -27.02 10.67
CA PRO A 602 47.48 -26.29 11.94
C PRO A 602 48.62 -25.27 11.99
N GLY A 603 48.36 -24.19 12.73
CA GLY A 603 49.31 -23.54 13.64
C GLY A 603 50.36 -22.62 13.03
N TYR A 604 50.13 -21.31 13.12
CA TYR A 604 51.18 -20.31 13.41
C TYR A 604 50.51 -19.04 13.96
N SER A 605 50.61 -18.82 15.27
CA SER A 605 50.27 -17.53 15.90
C SER A 605 51.52 -16.64 15.92
N PRO A 606 51.49 -15.41 15.37
CA PRO A 606 52.54 -14.44 15.62
C PRO A 606 52.26 -13.72 16.95
N VAL A 607 53.16 -13.90 17.91
CA VAL A 607 53.22 -13.15 19.17
C VAL A 607 53.65 -11.72 18.87
N ILE A 608 52.84 -10.74 19.25
CA ILE A 608 53.20 -9.31 19.25
C ILE A 608 53.84 -8.99 20.61
N PRO A 609 55.06 -8.44 20.69
CA PRO A 609 55.61 -7.98 21.96
C PRO A 609 55.06 -6.58 22.29
N GLY A 610 54.48 -6.45 23.49
CA GLY A 610 53.99 -5.18 24.04
C GLY A 610 55.13 -4.19 24.36
N PRO A 611 54.81 -2.90 24.56
CA PRO A 611 55.80 -1.86 24.77
C PRO A 611 56.43 -1.99 26.17
N LYS A 612 57.76 -1.98 26.23
CA LYS A 612 58.49 -1.86 27.49
C LYS A 612 58.47 -0.40 27.95
N SER A 613 57.99 -0.19 29.16
CA SER A 613 58.15 1.02 29.95
C SER A 613 59.62 1.25 30.33
N SER A 614 60.14 2.42 30.02
CA SER A 614 61.19 3.12 30.77
C SER A 614 61.04 4.61 30.50
#